data_AF-A0A067DKP5-F1
#
_entry.id   AF-A0A067DKP5-F1
#
_cell.length_a   1.000
_cell.length_b   1.000
_cell.length_c   1.000
_cell.angle_alpha   90.00
_cell.angle_beta   90.00
_cell.angle_gamma   90.00
#
_symmetry.space_group_name_H-M   'P 1'
#
loop_
_entity.id
_entity.type
_entity.pdbx_description
1 polymer ?
#
loop_
_entity_poly.entity_id
_entity_poly.type
_entity_poly.pdbx_seq_one_letter_code
_entity_poly.pdbx_strand_id
1 'polypeptide(L)'
;ALLLNQGSPKTADIPWVALIGQSVSIATTQSGSEISLETAWTAESESLKSILIGAPQSQLGRIALADDLAQLIRKRMKVRVPNLLSGLQGKSQIVQDELVRLGEQMVQSVEGTRSLSLELCREFEDKFLQLITTGEGSGWKIVASFEGNFPNRIKQLPLDRRFDINNVQRIVLEADGYQPYLISPEKGLRSLIKGVLELAKEPSRLSVDEVIEPLKHVHRVLVGMVSAAANATPGLGRYPLFKREVVAIASAALDGFKNEARKMVVALVDMERAFVPPQHFIRLVQRG
;
A
#
# COMPACT_ATOMS: atom_id res chain seq x y z
N ALA A 1 -23.17 18.93 41.02
CA ALA A 1 -23.87 19.91 40.17
C ALA A 1 -23.90 21.30 40.82
N LEU A 2 -24.25 21.45 42.10
CA LEU A 2 -24.15 22.73 42.83
C LEU A 2 -22.71 23.22 43.05
N LEU A 3 -21.72 22.31 43.09
CA LEU A 3 -20.28 22.65 43.20
C LEU A 3 -19.60 22.97 41.86
N LEU A 4 -20.33 22.96 40.73
CA LEU A 4 -19.79 23.17 39.37
C LEU A 4 -20.37 24.42 38.67
N ASN A 5 -21.07 25.31 39.39
CA ASN A 5 -21.72 26.52 38.83
C ASN A 5 -22.59 26.28 37.58
N GLN A 6 -23.20 25.10 37.47
CA GLN A 6 -24.19 24.75 36.42
C GLN A 6 -25.60 24.62 37.00
N GLY A 7 -25.97 25.49 37.93
CA GLY A 7 -27.32 25.57 38.50
C GLY A 7 -28.12 26.72 37.89
N SER A 8 -29.45 26.58 37.82
CA SER A 8 -30.33 27.64 37.34
C SER A 8 -30.16 28.93 38.18
N PRO A 9 -30.12 30.13 37.58
CA PRO A 9 -29.80 31.38 38.27
C PRO A 9 -30.87 31.84 39.29
N LYS A 10 -32.03 31.18 39.33
CA LYS A 10 -33.10 31.42 40.30
C LYS A 10 -33.43 30.15 41.07
N THR A 11 -33.59 30.28 42.39
CA THR A 11 -34.02 29.18 43.28
C THR A 11 -35.40 28.62 42.94
N ALA A 12 -36.25 29.41 42.28
CA ALA A 12 -37.57 28.99 41.79
C ALA A 12 -37.49 27.96 40.63
N ASP A 13 -36.35 27.86 39.95
CA ASP A 13 -36.15 26.94 38.83
C ASP A 13 -35.48 25.62 39.26
N ILE A 14 -35.21 25.44 40.56
CA ILE A 14 -34.64 24.19 41.08
C ILE A 14 -35.78 23.17 41.15
N PRO A 15 -35.71 22.05 40.40
CA PRO A 15 -36.75 21.02 40.47
C PRO A 15 -36.78 20.43 41.89
N TRP A 16 -37.96 20.41 42.49
CA TRP A 16 -38.19 19.89 43.84
C TRP A 16 -39.42 18.98 43.84
N VAL A 17 -39.41 18.03 44.77
CA VAL A 17 -40.55 17.15 45.06
C VAL A 17 -40.69 17.06 46.58
N ALA A 18 -41.89 17.31 47.10
CA ALA A 18 -42.18 17.21 48.53
C ALA A 18 -42.50 15.77 48.93
N LEU A 19 -42.01 15.36 50.09
CA LEU A 19 -42.15 14.01 50.62
C LEU A 19 -42.45 14.07 52.12
N ILE A 20 -43.21 13.11 52.63
CA ILE A 20 -43.38 12.91 54.07
C ILE A 20 -42.42 11.80 54.50
N GLY A 21 -41.40 12.19 55.27
CA GLY A 21 -40.47 11.24 55.86
C GLY A 21 -41.17 10.39 56.92
N GLN A 22 -41.08 9.07 56.79
CA GLN A 22 -41.44 8.16 57.89
C GLN A 22 -40.23 8.07 58.83
N SER A 23 -40.42 8.39 60.10
CA SER A 23 -39.38 8.23 61.12
C SER A 23 -39.14 6.75 61.41
N VAL A 24 -37.92 6.39 61.80
CA VAL A 24 -37.45 5.00 62.03
C VAL A 24 -38.35 4.22 63.01
N SER A 25 -39.04 4.91 63.94
CA SER A 25 -39.96 4.31 64.91
C SER A 25 -41.30 3.82 64.34
N ILE A 26 -41.70 4.31 63.16
CA ILE A 26 -42.98 3.95 62.51
C ILE A 26 -42.78 2.80 61.49
N ALA A 27 -41.58 2.66 60.93
CA ALA A 27 -41.28 1.59 59.97
C ALA A 27 -41.26 0.19 60.60
N THR A 28 -40.89 0.06 61.87
CA THR A 28 -40.86 -1.24 62.57
C THR A 28 -42.25 -1.76 62.97
N THR A 29 -43.24 -0.87 63.14
CA THR A 29 -44.62 -1.21 63.49
C THR A 29 -45.49 -1.57 62.29
N GLN A 30 -45.14 -1.11 61.08
CA GLN A 30 -45.87 -1.45 59.83
C GLN A 30 -45.41 -2.76 59.19
N SER A 31 -44.40 -3.46 59.74
CA SER A 31 -43.95 -4.75 59.20
C SER A 31 -44.94 -5.91 59.36
N GLY A 32 -46.01 -5.73 60.13
CA GLY A 32 -47.05 -6.74 60.39
C GLY A 32 -48.40 -6.51 59.69
N SER A 33 -48.54 -5.46 58.88
CA SER A 33 -49.78 -5.13 58.16
C SER A 33 -49.47 -4.88 56.69
N GLU A 34 -49.94 -5.78 55.81
CA GLU A 34 -49.83 -5.66 54.35
C GLU A 34 -50.74 -4.54 53.80
N ILE A 35 -50.54 -3.29 54.23
CA ILE A 35 -51.05 -2.15 53.49
C ILE A 35 -50.25 -2.10 52.20
N SER A 36 -50.91 -2.25 51.06
CA SER A 36 -50.21 -2.21 49.77
C SER A 36 -49.44 -0.89 49.66
N LEU A 37 -48.19 -0.99 49.19
CA LEU A 37 -47.26 0.13 49.08
C LEU A 37 -47.88 1.30 48.30
N GLU A 38 -48.67 0.96 47.27
CA GLU A 38 -49.50 1.86 46.48
C GLU A 38 -50.46 2.69 47.35
N THR A 39 -51.19 2.03 48.25
CA THR A 39 -52.19 2.67 49.13
C THR A 39 -51.52 3.64 50.12
N ALA A 40 -50.33 3.27 50.62
CA ALA A 40 -49.54 4.14 51.50
C ALA A 40 -49.03 5.39 50.75
N TRP A 41 -48.59 5.24 49.51
CA TRP A 41 -48.12 6.36 48.67
C TRP A 41 -49.25 7.28 48.21
N THR A 42 -50.44 6.73 47.93
CA THR A 42 -51.62 7.55 47.64
C THR A 42 -52.08 8.34 48.85
N ALA A 43 -52.08 7.72 50.05
CA ALA A 43 -52.42 8.42 51.30
C ALA A 43 -51.41 9.51 51.66
N GLU A 44 -50.12 9.28 51.41
CA GLU A 44 -49.06 10.30 51.54
C GLU A 44 -49.30 11.48 50.60
N SER A 45 -49.62 11.20 49.32
CA SER A 45 -49.92 12.23 48.34
C SER A 45 -51.13 13.05 48.76
N GLU A 46 -52.24 12.42 49.20
CA GLU A 46 -53.42 13.14 49.70
C GLU A 46 -53.14 13.98 50.95
N SER A 47 -52.30 13.50 51.85
CA SER A 47 -51.86 14.27 53.03
C SER A 47 -51.02 15.49 52.63
N LEU A 48 -50.15 15.37 51.62
CA LEU A 48 -49.38 16.51 51.10
C LEU A 48 -50.27 17.53 50.40
N LYS A 49 -51.36 17.11 49.74
CA LYS A 49 -52.32 18.01 49.10
C LYS A 49 -53.05 18.89 50.11
N SER A 50 -53.38 18.36 51.28
CA SER A 50 -54.04 19.13 52.34
C SER A 50 -53.09 20.08 53.07
N ILE A 51 -51.80 19.73 53.18
CA ILE A 51 -50.78 20.56 53.83
C ILE A 51 -50.28 21.69 52.88
N LEU A 52 -50.09 21.38 51.60
CA LEU A 52 -49.50 22.29 50.61
C LEU A 52 -50.55 22.75 49.58
N ILE A 53 -51.53 23.54 50.05
CA ILE A 53 -52.76 23.93 49.32
C ILE A 53 -52.50 24.72 48.01
N GLY A 54 -51.29 25.23 47.79
CA GLY A 54 -50.89 25.93 46.55
C GLY A 54 -49.82 25.22 45.71
N ALA A 55 -49.39 24.03 46.11
CA ALA A 55 -48.32 23.33 45.41
C ALA A 55 -48.83 22.56 44.16
N PRO A 56 -48.05 22.53 43.07
CA PRO A 56 -48.40 21.74 41.90
C PRO A 56 -48.44 20.26 42.27
N GLN A 57 -49.56 19.61 41.93
CA GLN A 57 -49.83 18.21 42.23
C GLN A 57 -48.78 17.24 41.66
N SER A 58 -48.11 17.65 40.58
CA SER A 58 -47.01 16.91 39.95
C SER A 58 -45.71 16.91 40.75
N GLN A 59 -45.62 17.59 41.89
CA GLN A 59 -44.42 17.67 42.74
C GLN A 59 -44.67 17.14 44.16
N LEU A 60 -45.78 16.41 44.38
CA LEU A 60 -46.21 15.96 45.70
C LEU A 60 -46.17 14.43 45.83
N GLY A 61 -45.35 13.95 46.75
CA GLY A 61 -45.28 12.57 47.18
C GLY A 61 -44.31 11.71 46.39
N ARG A 62 -44.18 10.44 46.83
CA ARG A 62 -43.24 9.48 46.26
C ARG A 62 -43.56 9.07 44.82
N ILE A 63 -44.83 9.12 44.43
CA ILE A 63 -45.26 8.82 43.05
C ILE A 63 -44.71 9.88 42.09
N ALA A 64 -44.89 11.17 42.42
CA ALA A 64 -44.32 12.27 41.66
C ALA A 64 -42.77 12.19 41.59
N LEU A 65 -42.12 11.83 42.69
CA LEU A 65 -40.66 11.63 42.72
C LEU A 65 -40.22 10.50 41.78
N ALA A 66 -40.91 9.36 41.82
CA ALA A 66 -40.59 8.21 40.99
C ALA A 66 -40.75 8.56 39.49
N ASP A 67 -41.82 9.24 39.13
CA ASP A 67 -42.05 9.71 37.76
C ASP A 67 -40.99 10.71 37.30
N ASP A 68 -40.66 11.72 38.13
CA ASP A 68 -39.63 12.71 37.80
C ASP A 68 -38.24 12.08 37.66
N LEU A 69 -37.89 11.15 38.56
CA LEU A 69 -36.64 10.39 38.46
C LEU A 69 -36.63 9.52 37.20
N ALA A 70 -37.73 8.83 36.88
CA ALA A 70 -37.84 8.01 35.68
C ALA A 70 -37.69 8.86 34.41
N GLN A 71 -38.33 10.03 34.35
CA GLN A 71 -38.19 10.98 33.25
C GLN A 71 -36.76 11.53 33.13
N LEU A 72 -36.14 11.89 34.26
CA LEU A 72 -34.76 12.39 34.30
C LEU A 72 -33.77 11.32 33.82
N ILE A 73 -33.91 10.09 34.30
CA ILE A 73 -33.10 8.94 33.86
C ILE A 73 -33.30 8.73 32.36
N ARG A 74 -34.54 8.72 31.87
CA ARG A 74 -34.84 8.53 30.45
C ARG A 74 -34.23 9.64 29.57
N LYS A 75 -34.31 10.90 30.02
CA LYS A 75 -33.71 12.05 29.34
C LYS A 75 -32.18 11.94 29.31
N ARG A 76 -31.56 11.57 30.43
CA ARG A 76 -30.11 11.34 30.51
C ARG A 76 -29.67 10.16 29.65
N MET A 77 -30.41 9.05 29.65
CA MET A 77 -30.11 7.87 28.84
C MET A 77 -30.23 8.17 27.33
N LYS A 78 -31.25 8.93 26.90
CA LYS A 78 -31.39 9.35 25.49
C LYS A 78 -30.16 10.09 24.97
N VAL A 79 -29.45 10.83 25.82
CA VAL A 79 -28.22 11.54 25.45
C VAL A 79 -26.97 10.66 25.65
N ARG A 80 -26.90 9.91 26.75
CA ARG A 80 -25.69 9.17 27.13
C ARG A 80 -25.49 7.89 26.32
N VAL A 81 -26.56 7.18 25.95
CA VAL A 81 -26.46 5.92 25.21
C VAL A 81 -25.86 6.12 23.81
N PRO A 82 -26.32 7.08 22.98
CA PRO A 82 -25.70 7.34 21.67
C PRO A 82 -24.23 7.75 21.78
N ASN A 83 -23.89 8.59 22.75
CA ASN A 83 -22.50 9.03 22.97
C ASN A 83 -21.57 7.89 23.41
N LEU A 84 -22.08 6.96 24.22
CA LEU A 84 -21.34 5.75 24.60
C LEU A 84 -21.15 4.83 23.40
N LEU A 85 -22.18 4.66 22.57
CA LEU A 85 -22.10 3.83 21.37
C LEU A 85 -21.07 4.40 20.39
N SER A 86 -21.11 5.70 20.09
CA SER A 86 -20.13 6.34 19.21
C SER A 86 -18.72 6.27 19.78
N GLY A 87 -18.56 6.45 21.09
CA GLY A 87 -17.27 6.31 21.77
C GLY A 87 -16.72 4.87 21.71
N LEU A 88 -17.58 3.87 21.88
CA LEU A 88 -17.20 2.46 21.79
C LEU A 88 -16.84 2.07 20.35
N GLN A 89 -17.61 2.54 19.37
CA GLN A 89 -17.31 2.33 17.94
C GLN A 89 -15.95 2.94 17.57
N GLY A 90 -15.67 4.17 18.00
CA GLY A 90 -14.36 4.79 17.78
C GLY A 90 -13.22 4.01 18.43
N LYS A 91 -13.39 3.56 19.68
CA LYS A 91 -12.40 2.70 20.36
C LYS A 91 -12.23 1.34 19.67
N SER A 92 -13.31 0.74 19.19
CA SER A 92 -13.28 -0.51 18.44
C SER A 92 -12.48 -0.37 17.15
N GLN A 93 -12.65 0.75 16.42
CA GLN A 93 -11.86 1.03 15.22
C GLN A 93 -10.37 1.15 15.55
N ILE A 94 -10.02 1.89 16.61
CA ILE A 94 -8.61 2.03 17.05
C ILE A 94 -8.01 0.66 17.39
N VAL A 95 -8.73 -0.19 18.10
CA VAL A 95 -8.26 -1.56 18.43
C VAL A 95 -8.10 -2.40 17.17
N GLN A 96 -9.00 -2.28 16.20
CA GLN A 96 -8.90 -2.99 14.93
C GLN A 96 -7.67 -2.54 14.12
N ASP A 97 -7.41 -1.23 14.06
CA ASP A 97 -6.24 -0.68 13.36
C ASP A 97 -4.94 -1.13 14.03
N GLU A 98 -4.90 -1.15 15.37
CA GLU A 98 -3.77 -1.69 16.13
C GLU A 98 -3.58 -3.20 15.92
N LEU A 99 -4.67 -3.97 15.81
CA LEU A 99 -4.61 -5.40 15.55
C LEU A 99 -4.03 -5.70 14.15
N VAL A 100 -4.45 -4.94 13.14
CA VAL A 100 -3.88 -5.02 11.78
C VAL A 100 -2.39 -4.67 11.79
N ARG A 101 -1.99 -3.64 12.56
CA ARG A 101 -0.59 -3.24 12.71
C ARG A 101 0.26 -4.33 13.38
N LEU A 102 -0.26 -4.97 14.43
CA LEU A 102 0.44 -6.04 15.16
C LEU A 102 0.52 -7.33 14.35
N GLY A 103 -0.48 -7.61 13.50
CA GLY A 103 -0.54 -8.83 12.70
C GLY A 103 -1.00 -10.05 13.49
N GLU A 104 -0.90 -11.22 12.86
CA GLU A 104 -1.35 -12.48 13.46
C GLU A 104 -0.43 -12.96 14.59
N GLN A 105 -1.00 -13.81 15.46
CA GLN A 105 -0.26 -14.41 16.56
C GLN A 105 0.89 -15.26 16.04
N MET A 106 2.11 -15.00 16.55
CA MET A 106 3.30 -15.74 16.14
C MET A 106 3.17 -17.23 16.50
N VAL A 107 3.14 -18.07 15.48
CA VAL A 107 3.23 -19.53 15.63
C VAL A 107 4.69 -19.87 15.95
N GLN A 108 4.95 -20.32 17.17
CA GLN A 108 6.30 -20.64 17.67
C GLN A 108 6.85 -21.99 17.15
N SER A 109 6.10 -22.70 16.31
CA SER A 109 6.62 -23.91 15.66
C SER A 109 7.58 -23.56 14.52
N VAL A 110 8.51 -24.47 14.25
CA VAL A 110 9.46 -24.33 13.15
C VAL A 110 8.72 -24.29 11.81
N GLU A 111 7.73 -25.15 11.62
CA GLU A 111 6.86 -25.16 10.43
C GLU A 111 6.08 -23.85 10.28
N GLY A 112 5.53 -23.30 11.37
CA GLY A 112 4.79 -22.04 11.35
C GLY A 112 5.68 -20.85 10.97
N THR A 113 6.89 -20.80 11.53
CA THR A 113 7.90 -19.78 11.18
C THR A 113 8.30 -19.87 9.71
N ARG A 114 8.48 -21.09 9.18
CA ARG A 114 8.80 -21.30 7.76
C ARG A 114 7.64 -20.87 6.85
N SER A 115 6.41 -21.23 7.21
CA SER A 115 5.21 -20.84 6.46
C SER A 115 5.08 -19.31 6.39
N LEU A 116 5.22 -18.64 7.53
CA LEU A 116 5.17 -17.18 7.61
C LEU A 116 6.28 -16.54 6.77
N SER A 117 7.50 -17.07 6.82
CA SER A 117 8.61 -16.56 6.02
C SER A 117 8.32 -16.65 4.52
N LEU A 118 7.74 -17.77 4.07
CA LEU A 118 7.36 -17.97 2.67
C LEU A 118 6.21 -17.04 2.24
N GLU A 119 5.23 -16.83 3.11
CA GLU A 119 4.13 -15.91 2.86
C GLU A 119 4.64 -14.47 2.70
N LEU A 120 5.51 -14.01 3.60
CA LEU A 120 6.13 -12.69 3.51
C LEU A 120 6.97 -12.52 2.23
N CYS A 121 7.68 -13.56 1.80
CA CYS A 121 8.40 -13.56 0.54
C CYS A 121 7.47 -13.45 -0.68
N ARG A 122 6.32 -14.15 -0.66
CA ARG A 122 5.31 -14.06 -1.72
C ARG A 122 4.67 -12.68 -1.79
N GLU A 123 4.32 -12.11 -0.63
CA GLU A 123 3.76 -10.76 -0.58
C GLU A 123 4.76 -9.72 -1.13
N PHE A 124 6.05 -9.86 -0.78
CA PHE A 124 7.11 -9.05 -1.37
C PHE A 124 7.22 -9.22 -2.89
N GLU A 125 7.17 -10.46 -3.38
CA GLU A 125 7.21 -10.77 -4.80
C GLU A 125 6.05 -10.11 -5.55
N ASP A 126 4.82 -10.24 -5.04
CA ASP A 126 3.63 -9.61 -5.62
C ASP A 126 3.79 -8.08 -5.69
N LYS A 127 4.29 -7.45 -4.62
CA LYS A 127 4.57 -6.01 -4.61
C LYS A 127 5.65 -5.60 -5.59
N PHE A 128 6.72 -6.39 -5.69
CA PHE A 128 7.79 -6.14 -6.65
C PHE A 128 7.30 -6.27 -8.10
N LEU A 129 6.52 -7.30 -8.40
CA LEU A 129 5.92 -7.52 -9.71
C LEU A 129 4.95 -6.40 -10.08
N GLN A 130 4.14 -5.95 -9.12
CA GLN A 130 3.24 -4.81 -9.31
C GLN A 130 4.05 -3.56 -9.72
N LEU A 131 5.11 -3.21 -9.00
CA LEU A 131 5.96 -2.04 -9.30
C LEU A 131 6.62 -2.10 -10.69
N ILE A 132 6.98 -3.30 -11.16
CA ILE A 132 7.56 -3.48 -12.50
C ILE A 132 6.48 -3.34 -13.59
N THR A 133 5.31 -3.93 -13.38
CA THR A 133 4.27 -4.08 -14.42
C THR A 133 3.39 -2.85 -14.58
N THR A 134 2.99 -2.20 -13.49
CA THR A 134 2.10 -1.03 -13.55
C THR A 134 2.82 0.25 -13.98
N GLY A 135 4.16 0.26 -13.99
CA GLY A 135 4.94 1.46 -14.30
C GLY A 135 4.87 2.54 -13.21
N GLU A 136 4.15 2.29 -12.12
CA GLU A 136 4.10 3.18 -10.95
C GLU A 136 5.50 3.36 -10.33
N GLY A 137 5.79 4.58 -9.89
CA GLY A 137 7.11 4.92 -9.34
C GLY A 137 8.20 5.00 -10.41
N SER A 138 9.18 4.09 -10.36
CA SER A 138 10.36 4.11 -11.24
C SER A 138 10.30 3.13 -12.41
N GLY A 139 9.22 2.34 -12.54
CA GLY A 139 9.00 1.34 -13.61
C GLY A 139 9.13 1.89 -15.01
N TRP A 140 8.50 3.05 -15.27
CA TRP A 140 8.56 3.74 -16.56
C TRP A 140 10.00 4.05 -17.04
N LYS A 141 10.98 4.17 -16.13
CA LYS A 141 12.38 4.43 -16.51
C LYS A 141 13.00 3.24 -17.25
N ILE A 142 12.59 2.02 -16.91
CA ILE A 142 13.03 0.80 -17.60
C ILE A 142 12.49 0.81 -19.03
N VAL A 143 11.18 1.08 -19.18
CA VAL A 143 10.52 1.18 -20.49
C VAL A 143 11.17 2.27 -21.35
N ALA A 144 11.40 3.46 -20.79
CA ALA A 144 12.07 4.55 -21.49
C ALA A 144 13.50 4.21 -21.96
N SER A 145 14.21 3.35 -21.22
CA SER A 145 15.54 2.89 -21.62
C SER A 145 15.47 2.02 -22.88
N PHE A 146 14.54 1.06 -22.93
CA PHE A 146 14.42 0.10 -24.03
C PHE A 146 13.65 0.64 -25.25
N GLU A 147 12.62 1.47 -25.05
CA GLU A 147 11.82 2.03 -26.15
C GLU A 147 12.35 3.36 -26.68
N GLY A 148 13.14 4.09 -25.88
CA GLY A 148 13.69 5.39 -26.23
C GLY A 148 15.19 5.38 -26.42
N ASN A 149 15.93 5.24 -25.32
CA ASN A 149 17.40 5.44 -25.31
C ASN A 149 18.13 4.46 -26.22
N PHE A 150 17.83 3.16 -26.12
CA PHE A 150 18.51 2.13 -26.89
C PHE A 150 18.29 2.27 -28.41
N PRO A 151 17.05 2.38 -28.93
CA PRO A 151 16.82 2.63 -30.35
C PRO A 151 17.49 3.90 -30.86
N ASN A 152 17.52 4.96 -30.05
CA ASN A 152 18.19 6.21 -30.42
C ASN A 152 19.72 6.02 -30.56
N ARG A 153 20.36 5.27 -29.67
CA ARG A 153 21.79 4.94 -29.79
C ARG A 153 22.09 4.08 -31.03
N ILE A 154 21.21 3.15 -31.37
CA ILE A 154 21.33 2.35 -32.60
C ILE A 154 21.23 3.23 -33.85
N LYS A 155 20.32 4.21 -33.87
CA LYS A 155 20.18 5.16 -34.99
C LYS A 155 21.38 6.11 -35.14
N GLN A 156 22.09 6.40 -34.05
CA GLN A 156 23.27 7.26 -34.03
C GLN A 156 24.57 6.55 -34.41
N LEU A 157 24.51 5.26 -34.75
CA LEU A 157 25.69 4.54 -35.22
C LEU A 157 26.25 5.23 -36.48
N PRO A 158 27.58 5.36 -36.61
CA PRO A 158 28.22 6.07 -37.71
C PRO A 158 28.22 5.23 -39.00
N LEU A 159 27.04 4.93 -39.52
CA LEU A 159 26.83 4.13 -40.73
C LEU A 159 27.40 4.84 -41.95
N ASP A 160 27.24 6.15 -42.06
CA ASP A 160 27.74 6.95 -43.19
C ASP A 160 29.24 6.77 -43.41
N ARG A 161 30.03 6.76 -42.33
CA ARG A 161 31.49 6.55 -42.41
C ARG A 161 31.84 5.13 -42.85
N ARG A 162 31.00 4.14 -42.55
CA ARG A 162 31.23 2.72 -42.90
C ARG A 162 30.78 2.41 -44.32
N PHE A 163 29.74 3.08 -44.80
CA PHE A 163 29.23 2.95 -46.17
C PHE A 163 29.80 3.99 -47.14
N ASP A 164 30.82 4.76 -46.74
CA ASP A 164 31.58 5.60 -47.67
C ASP A 164 32.11 4.77 -48.85
N ILE A 165 32.03 5.33 -50.06
CA ILE A 165 32.33 4.60 -51.29
C ILE A 165 33.76 4.06 -51.32
N ASN A 166 34.74 4.79 -50.77
CA ASN A 166 36.12 4.34 -50.71
C ASN A 166 36.28 3.19 -49.72
N ASN A 167 35.52 3.22 -48.63
CA ASN A 167 35.52 2.16 -47.62
C ASN A 167 34.86 0.88 -48.14
N VAL A 168 33.73 1.01 -48.85
CA VAL A 168 33.03 -0.11 -49.48
C VAL A 168 33.90 -0.74 -50.57
N GLN A 169 34.48 0.06 -51.47
CA GLN A 169 35.36 -0.44 -52.53
C GLN A 169 36.55 -1.20 -51.96
N ARG A 170 37.20 -0.66 -50.91
CA ARG A 170 38.31 -1.33 -50.24
C ARG A 170 37.89 -2.67 -49.65
N ILE A 171 36.81 -2.72 -48.87
CA ILE A 171 36.36 -3.94 -48.19
C ILE A 171 35.90 -5.01 -49.19
N VAL A 172 35.21 -4.61 -50.25
CA VAL A 172 34.77 -5.54 -51.31
C VAL A 172 35.98 -6.09 -52.07
N LEU A 173 36.94 -5.24 -52.44
CA LEU A 173 38.14 -5.66 -53.15
C LEU A 173 39.02 -6.57 -52.28
N GLU A 174 39.14 -6.30 -50.97
CA GLU A 174 39.87 -7.15 -50.03
C GLU A 174 39.22 -8.53 -49.83
N ALA A 175 37.88 -8.61 -49.88
CA ALA A 175 37.14 -9.84 -49.57
C ALA A 175 36.87 -10.73 -50.80
N ASP A 176 36.49 -10.13 -51.94
CA ASP A 176 36.14 -10.84 -53.17
C ASP A 176 37.23 -10.76 -54.26
N GLY A 177 38.21 -9.86 -54.09
CA GLY A 177 39.23 -9.60 -55.11
C GLY A 177 38.68 -8.79 -56.29
N TYR A 178 39.52 -8.57 -57.30
CA TYR A 178 39.07 -7.98 -58.56
C TYR A 178 38.30 -9.03 -59.37
N GLN A 179 36.98 -8.84 -59.55
CA GLN A 179 36.12 -9.70 -60.36
C GLN A 179 35.64 -8.95 -61.62
N PRO A 180 36.19 -9.24 -62.80
CA PRO A 180 35.82 -8.56 -64.05
C PRO A 180 34.45 -8.98 -64.64
N TYR A 181 33.75 -9.95 -64.05
CA TYR A 181 32.42 -10.43 -64.49
C TYR A 181 31.33 -10.08 -63.45
N LEU A 182 30.08 -9.92 -63.91
CA LEU A 182 28.86 -9.53 -63.14
C LEU A 182 28.41 -10.58 -62.09
N ILE A 183 29.28 -10.92 -61.14
CA ILE A 183 28.91 -11.71 -59.96
C ILE A 183 28.78 -10.74 -58.80
N SER A 184 27.68 -10.86 -58.04
CA SER A 184 27.46 -10.03 -56.86
C SER A 184 28.55 -10.32 -55.80
N PRO A 185 29.22 -9.30 -55.23
CA PRO A 185 30.31 -9.47 -54.28
C PRO A 185 29.79 -9.92 -52.90
N GLU A 186 29.39 -11.18 -52.81
CA GLU A 186 28.69 -11.73 -51.66
C GLU A 186 29.57 -11.73 -50.40
N LYS A 187 30.89 -11.98 -50.51
CA LYS A 187 31.77 -12.01 -49.34
C LYS A 187 32.02 -10.60 -48.81
N GLY A 188 32.21 -9.62 -49.69
CA GLY A 188 32.39 -8.21 -49.38
C GLY A 188 31.14 -7.62 -48.73
N LEU A 189 29.96 -7.89 -49.29
CA LEU A 189 28.69 -7.48 -48.68
C LEU A 189 28.47 -8.12 -47.30
N ARG A 190 28.76 -9.42 -47.16
CA ARG A 190 28.73 -10.09 -45.85
C ARG A 190 29.72 -9.47 -44.86
N SER A 191 30.93 -9.11 -45.30
CA SER A 191 31.96 -8.46 -44.48
C SER A 191 31.50 -7.08 -44.00
N LEU A 192 30.91 -6.27 -44.89
CA LEU A 192 30.33 -4.97 -44.57
C LEU A 192 29.22 -5.08 -43.52
N ILE A 193 28.27 -6.00 -43.72
CA ILE A 193 27.17 -6.23 -42.78
C ILE A 193 27.72 -6.67 -41.41
N LYS A 194 28.69 -7.59 -41.39
CA LYS A 194 29.33 -8.02 -40.14
C LYS A 194 30.01 -6.87 -39.40
N GLY A 195 30.70 -5.99 -40.13
CA GLY A 195 31.38 -4.82 -39.56
C GLY A 195 30.42 -3.77 -39.00
N VAL A 196 29.21 -3.67 -39.56
CA VAL A 196 28.14 -2.80 -39.04
C VAL A 196 27.47 -3.41 -37.82
N LEU A 197 27.15 -4.70 -37.86
CA LEU A 197 26.55 -5.41 -36.71
C LEU A 197 27.48 -5.39 -35.49
N GLU A 198 28.80 -5.42 -35.68
CA GLU A 198 29.77 -5.27 -34.58
C GLU A 198 29.59 -3.96 -33.81
N LEU A 199 29.21 -2.87 -34.49
CA LEU A 199 28.96 -1.58 -33.84
C LEU A 199 27.73 -1.61 -32.92
N ALA A 200 26.81 -2.55 -33.11
CA ALA A 200 25.64 -2.70 -32.25
C ALA A 200 25.99 -3.31 -30.87
N LYS A 201 27.18 -3.89 -30.69
CA LYS A 201 27.60 -4.46 -29.39
C LYS A 201 27.66 -3.42 -28.29
N GLU A 202 28.25 -2.26 -28.56
CA GLU A 202 28.42 -1.21 -27.55
C GLU A 202 27.08 -0.58 -27.11
N PRO A 203 26.19 -0.12 -28.02
CA PRO A 203 24.84 0.30 -27.64
C PRO A 203 24.06 -0.76 -26.85
N SER A 204 24.21 -2.04 -27.22
CA SER A 204 23.53 -3.15 -26.56
C SER A 204 24.12 -3.45 -25.17
N ARG A 205 25.43 -3.32 -24.98
CA ARG A 205 26.03 -3.35 -23.63
C ARG A 205 25.52 -2.20 -22.77
N LEU A 206 25.49 -1.00 -23.33
CA LEU A 206 25.06 0.20 -22.63
C LEU A 206 23.57 0.18 -22.24
N SER A 207 22.71 -0.58 -22.92
CA SER A 207 21.31 -0.75 -22.48
C SER A 207 21.17 -1.56 -21.18
N VAL A 208 22.17 -2.39 -20.86
CA VAL A 208 22.26 -3.14 -19.60
C VAL A 208 23.08 -2.39 -18.55
N ASP A 209 24.21 -1.82 -18.96
CA ASP A 209 25.23 -1.27 -18.05
C ASP A 209 25.07 0.24 -17.76
N GLU A 210 24.57 1.02 -18.72
CA GLU A 210 24.47 2.49 -18.71
C GLU A 210 25.55 3.22 -17.86
N VAL A 211 26.83 2.95 -18.16
CA VAL A 211 28.02 3.44 -17.41
C VAL A 211 28.40 4.90 -17.75
N ILE A 212 27.64 5.58 -18.61
CA ILE A 212 27.98 6.93 -19.06
C ILE A 212 26.78 7.84 -18.80
N GLU A 213 26.72 8.36 -17.57
CA GLU A 213 25.98 9.50 -17.01
C GLU A 213 25.38 9.15 -15.63
N PRO A 214 25.46 10.02 -14.60
CA PRO A 214 25.21 9.66 -13.20
C PRO A 214 23.75 9.34 -12.83
N LEU A 215 22.83 9.24 -13.79
CA LEU A 215 21.41 9.15 -13.51
C LEU A 215 20.65 8.40 -14.62
N LYS A 216 20.58 7.04 -14.56
CA LYS A 216 19.42 6.19 -14.98
C LYS A 216 19.66 4.66 -15.13
N HIS A 217 20.66 4.05 -14.48
CA HIS A 217 20.86 2.58 -14.53
C HIS A 217 19.57 1.75 -14.28
N VAL A 218 19.15 0.94 -15.27
CA VAL A 218 18.03 -0.03 -15.14
C VAL A 218 18.22 -0.92 -13.90
N HIS A 219 19.43 -1.40 -13.69
CA HIS A 219 19.78 -2.17 -12.50
C HIS A 219 19.58 -1.38 -11.19
N ARG A 220 20.01 -0.11 -11.13
CA ARG A 220 19.80 0.74 -9.93
C ARG A 220 18.31 1.03 -9.70
N VAL A 221 17.53 1.15 -10.77
CA VAL A 221 16.08 1.28 -10.70
C VAL A 221 15.47 0.00 -10.10
N LEU A 222 15.88 -1.17 -10.56
CA LEU A 222 15.43 -2.47 -10.01
C LEU A 222 15.83 -2.64 -8.54
N VAL A 223 17.06 -2.29 -8.15
CA VAL A 223 17.49 -2.32 -6.74
C VAL A 223 16.68 -1.33 -5.89
N GLY A 224 16.37 -0.15 -6.43
CA GLY A 224 15.47 0.80 -5.79
C GLY A 224 14.06 0.24 -5.61
N MET A 225 13.55 -0.51 -6.59
CA MET A 225 12.25 -1.19 -6.50
C MET A 225 12.24 -2.29 -5.46
N VAL A 226 13.32 -3.05 -5.30
CA VAL A 226 13.45 -4.04 -4.22
C VAL A 226 13.23 -3.37 -2.86
N SER A 227 13.91 -2.24 -2.63
CA SER A 227 13.74 -1.47 -1.39
C SER A 227 12.30 -0.92 -1.24
N ALA A 228 11.72 -0.43 -2.34
CA ALA A 228 10.36 0.09 -2.34
C ALA A 228 9.31 -1.01 -2.07
N ALA A 229 9.43 -2.17 -2.71
CA ALA A 229 8.57 -3.33 -2.50
C ALA A 229 8.64 -3.83 -1.05
N ALA A 230 9.86 -3.93 -0.50
CA ALA A 230 10.05 -4.33 0.90
C ALA A 230 9.48 -3.31 1.90
N ASN A 231 9.42 -2.02 1.54
CA ASN A 231 8.75 -0.99 2.34
C ASN A 231 7.22 -1.01 2.18
N ALA A 232 6.74 -1.34 0.98
CA ALA A 232 5.32 -1.46 0.68
C ALA A 232 4.68 -2.76 1.16
N THR A 233 5.47 -3.71 1.66
CA THR A 233 5.03 -4.98 2.24
C THR A 233 4.83 -4.80 3.75
N PRO A 234 3.58 -4.66 4.25
CA PRO A 234 3.31 -4.41 5.67
C PRO A 234 3.87 -5.53 6.56
N GLY A 235 3.78 -6.78 6.11
CA GLY A 235 4.28 -7.93 6.86
C GLY A 235 5.78 -7.89 7.14
N LEU A 236 6.59 -7.45 6.17
CA LEU A 236 8.04 -7.30 6.33
C LEU A 236 8.41 -6.16 7.30
N GLY A 237 7.56 -5.13 7.42
CA GLY A 237 7.75 -4.04 8.38
C GLY A 237 7.81 -4.52 9.84
N ARG A 238 7.15 -5.64 10.14
CA ARG A 238 7.15 -6.27 11.49
C ARG A 238 8.46 -6.99 11.81
N TYR A 239 9.26 -7.35 10.81
CA TYR A 239 10.49 -8.12 10.96
C TYR A 239 11.69 -7.41 10.31
N PRO A 240 12.27 -6.36 10.94
CA PRO A 240 13.31 -5.53 10.33
C PRO A 240 14.57 -6.30 9.90
N LEU A 241 15.00 -7.29 10.69
CA LEU A 241 16.16 -8.12 10.36
C LEU A 241 15.89 -8.99 9.13
N PHE A 242 14.73 -9.66 9.10
CA PHE A 242 14.32 -10.48 7.96
C PHE A 242 14.17 -9.63 6.70
N LYS A 243 13.53 -8.47 6.80
CA LYS A 243 13.42 -7.50 5.71
C LYS A 243 14.79 -7.10 5.13
N ARG A 244 15.78 -6.83 6.00
CA ARG A 244 17.14 -6.49 5.56
C ARG A 244 17.78 -7.63 4.77
N GLU A 245 17.63 -8.87 5.23
CA GLU A 245 18.16 -10.04 4.52
C GLU A 245 17.45 -10.25 3.17
N VAL A 246 16.12 -10.11 3.11
CA VAL A 246 15.36 -10.19 1.84
C VAL A 246 15.87 -9.15 0.84
N VAL A 247 16.03 -7.89 1.27
CA VAL A 247 16.54 -6.81 0.41
C VAL A 247 17.97 -7.09 -0.04
N ALA A 248 18.83 -7.57 0.85
CA ALA A 248 20.22 -7.90 0.52
C ALA A 248 20.32 -9.03 -0.52
N ILE A 249 19.58 -10.12 -0.30
CA ILE A 249 19.55 -11.29 -1.21
C ILE A 249 18.99 -10.89 -2.57
N ALA A 250 17.88 -10.16 -2.61
CA ALA A 250 17.27 -9.71 -3.86
C ALA A 250 18.18 -8.74 -4.63
N SER A 251 18.86 -7.82 -3.93
CA SER A 251 19.82 -6.90 -4.56
C SER A 251 21.02 -7.65 -5.15
N ALA A 252 21.59 -8.59 -4.40
CA ALA A 252 22.70 -9.43 -4.88
C ALA A 252 22.29 -10.31 -6.07
N ALA A 253 21.06 -10.82 -6.09
CA ALA A 253 20.53 -11.55 -7.24
C ALA A 253 20.44 -10.66 -8.49
N LEU A 254 19.99 -9.41 -8.34
CA LEU A 254 19.95 -8.43 -9.43
C LEU A 254 21.35 -8.08 -9.96
N ASP A 255 22.37 -8.05 -9.10
CA ASP A 255 23.77 -7.88 -9.52
C ASP A 255 24.25 -9.06 -10.36
N GLY A 256 23.92 -10.28 -9.93
CA GLY A 256 24.18 -11.51 -10.70
C GLY A 256 23.52 -11.47 -12.08
N PHE A 257 22.22 -11.13 -12.13
CA PHE A 257 21.48 -11.04 -13.40
C PHE A 257 22.01 -9.96 -14.33
N LYS A 258 22.47 -8.82 -13.79
CA LYS A 258 23.10 -7.78 -14.60
C LYS A 258 24.33 -8.31 -15.34
N ASN A 259 25.21 -9.04 -14.65
CA ASN A 259 26.42 -9.60 -15.23
C ASN A 259 26.13 -10.65 -16.31
N GLU A 260 25.12 -11.49 -16.09
CA GLU A 260 24.70 -12.47 -17.08
C GLU A 260 24.00 -11.82 -18.29
N ALA A 261 23.14 -10.83 -18.07
CA ALA A 261 22.51 -10.06 -19.14
C ALA A 261 23.54 -9.36 -20.03
N ARG A 262 24.61 -8.81 -19.45
CA ARG A 262 25.72 -8.21 -20.19
C ARG A 262 26.38 -9.19 -21.17
N LYS A 263 26.61 -10.44 -20.73
CA LYS A 263 27.18 -11.49 -21.58
C LYS A 263 26.19 -11.92 -22.67
N MET A 264 24.94 -12.12 -22.29
CA MET A 264 23.87 -12.56 -23.20
C MET A 264 23.66 -11.57 -24.34
N VAL A 265 23.61 -10.27 -24.05
CA VAL A 265 23.37 -9.25 -25.07
C VAL A 265 24.51 -9.19 -26.10
N VAL A 266 25.76 -9.38 -25.68
CA VAL A 266 26.89 -9.49 -26.62
C VAL A 266 26.78 -10.75 -27.46
N ALA A 267 26.44 -11.88 -26.85
CA ALA A 267 26.28 -13.15 -27.54
C ALA A 267 25.16 -13.09 -28.60
N LEU A 268 24.06 -12.38 -28.33
CA LEU A 268 22.99 -12.15 -29.31
C LEU A 268 23.50 -11.39 -30.53
N VAL A 269 24.28 -10.32 -30.33
CA VAL A 269 24.86 -9.57 -31.46
C VAL A 269 25.87 -10.42 -32.23
N ASP A 270 26.68 -11.23 -31.55
CA ASP A 270 27.61 -12.16 -32.20
C ASP A 270 26.89 -13.26 -32.99
N MET A 271 25.74 -13.74 -32.51
CA MET A 271 24.89 -14.70 -33.21
C MET A 271 24.34 -14.10 -34.51
N GLU A 272 23.77 -12.89 -34.46
CA GLU A 272 23.28 -12.18 -35.65
C GLU A 272 24.42 -11.89 -36.64
N ARG A 273 25.63 -11.63 -36.15
CA ARG A 273 26.82 -11.45 -36.99
C ARG A 273 27.31 -12.75 -37.64
N ALA A 274 27.09 -13.89 -37.00
CA ALA A 274 27.55 -15.19 -37.49
C ALA A 274 26.76 -15.65 -38.72
N PHE A 275 25.48 -15.30 -38.81
CA PHE A 275 24.60 -15.72 -39.90
C PHE A 275 23.82 -14.55 -40.49
N VAL A 276 24.20 -14.12 -41.69
CA VAL A 276 23.41 -13.17 -42.49
C VAL A 276 22.56 -13.97 -43.47
N PRO A 277 21.22 -14.01 -43.33
CA PRO A 277 20.38 -14.86 -44.15
C PRO A 277 20.49 -14.51 -45.64
N PRO A 278 20.62 -15.50 -46.55
CA PRO A 278 20.69 -15.27 -48.00
C PRO A 278 19.50 -14.49 -48.57
N GLN A 279 18.33 -14.59 -47.92
CA GLN A 279 17.09 -13.91 -48.30
C GLN A 279 17.20 -12.38 -48.29
N HIS A 280 18.13 -11.80 -47.53
CA HIS A 280 18.35 -10.35 -47.49
C HIS A 280 18.98 -9.84 -48.79
N PHE A 281 19.78 -10.66 -49.46
CA PHE A 281 20.43 -10.30 -50.73
C PHE A 281 19.48 -10.43 -51.94
N ILE A 282 18.52 -11.35 -51.88
CA ILE A 282 17.54 -11.56 -52.97
C ILE A 282 16.61 -10.34 -53.13
N ARG A 283 16.23 -9.68 -52.02
CA ARG A 283 15.38 -8.48 -52.07
C ARG A 283 16.08 -7.22 -52.59
N LEU A 284 17.41 -7.15 -52.52
CA LEU A 284 18.18 -6.03 -53.08
C LEU A 284 18.18 -6.05 -54.60
N VAL A 285 18.24 -7.24 -55.21
CA VAL A 285 18.23 -7.43 -56.66
C VAL A 285 16.86 -7.11 -57.29
N GLN A 286 15.76 -7.19 -56.53
CA GLN A 286 14.40 -6.89 -57.01
C GLN A 286 13.97 -5.42 -56.86
N ARG A 287 14.76 -4.59 -56.18
CA ARG A 287 14.46 -3.16 -55.94
C ARG A 287 15.45 -2.19 -56.61
N GLY A 288 16.46 -2.73 -57.32
CA GLY A 288 17.40 -1.96 -58.14
C GLY A 288 16.85 -1.72 -59.55
#